data_AF-A0A0G1QI79-F1
#
_entry.id   AF-A0A0G1QI79-F1
#
_cell.length_a   1.000
_cell.length_b   1.000
_cell.length_c   1.000
_cell.angle_alpha   90.00
_cell.angle_beta   90.00
_cell.angle_gamma   90.00
#
_symmetry.space_group_name_H-M   'P 1'
#
loop_
_entity.id
_entity.type
_entity.pdbx_description
1 polymer ?
#
loop_
_entity_poly.entity_id
_entity_poly.type
_entity_poly.pdbx_seq_one_letter_code
_entity_poly.pdbx_strand_id
1 'polypeptide(L)'
;GTGFALLQKRALDSSGKPLNDVIEEFKIIPVTGGSIVHMDSGSGHLLVNTGATFLVTTDDSPVHFTAVDTASLPGHADYSAVKAMRGFAFYVVEHEGVAALVPNPLYKEIKHTDFADLSLLTV
;
A
#
# COMPACT_ATOMS: atom_id res chain seq x y z
N GLY A 1 11.06 13.91 6.33
CA GLY A 1 9.71 14.12 5.77
C GLY A 1 8.69 13.40 6.60
N THR A 2 7.42 13.72 6.39
CA THR A 2 6.25 13.05 6.95
C THR A 2 5.46 12.42 5.82
N GLY A 3 4.70 11.37 6.11
CA GLY A 3 3.94 10.68 5.08
C GLY A 3 3.06 9.60 5.63
N PHE A 4 2.68 8.70 4.75
CA PHE A 4 1.87 7.52 5.08
C PHE A 4 2.49 6.28 4.45
N ALA A 5 2.53 5.19 5.21
CA ALA A 5 2.65 3.85 4.66
C ALA A 5 1.25 3.28 4.44
N LEU A 6 0.99 2.79 3.23
CA LEU A 6 -0.26 2.14 2.85
C LEU A 6 0.00 0.66 2.72
N LEU A 7 -0.72 -0.16 3.49
CA LEU A 7 -0.67 -1.62 3.43
C LEU A 7 -1.98 -2.14 2.86
N GLN A 8 -1.89 -3.11 1.95
CA GLN A 8 -3.06 -3.70 1.33
C GLN A 8 -2.88 -5.21 1.13
N LYS A 9 -3.79 -5.98 1.71
CA LYS A 9 -3.86 -7.43 1.57
C LYS A 9 -5.03 -7.83 0.68
N ARG A 10 -4.75 -8.52 -0.42
CA ARG A 10 -5.79 -9.05 -1.31
C ARG A 10 -6.53 -10.21 -0.64
N ALA A 11 -7.85 -10.25 -0.81
CA ALA A 11 -8.63 -11.43 -0.43
C ALA A 11 -8.26 -12.62 -1.33
N LEU A 12 -8.43 -13.84 -0.81
CA LEU A 12 -8.23 -15.07 -1.56
C LEU A 12 -9.58 -15.65 -1.98
N ASP A 13 -9.62 -16.28 -3.15
CA ASP A 13 -10.76 -17.10 -3.56
C ASP A 13 -10.76 -18.47 -2.86
N SER A 14 -11.76 -19.31 -3.16
CA SER A 14 -11.89 -20.65 -2.58
C SER A 14 -10.75 -21.62 -2.92
N SER A 15 -9.91 -21.29 -3.91
CA SER A 15 -8.72 -22.05 -4.29
C SER A 15 -7.43 -21.50 -3.66
N GLY A 16 -7.51 -20.42 -2.90
CA GLY A 16 -6.36 -19.75 -2.29
C GLY A 16 -5.66 -18.77 -3.22
N LYS A 17 -6.24 -18.42 -4.37
CA LYS A 17 -5.66 -17.46 -5.32
C LYS A 17 -6.10 -16.03 -4.96
N PRO A 18 -5.20 -15.03 -4.99
CA PRO A 18 -5.57 -13.65 -4.68
C PRO A 18 -6.48 -13.04 -5.76
N LEU A 19 -7.51 -12.32 -5.30
CA LEU A 19 -8.42 -11.52 -6.10
C LEU A 19 -7.87 -10.10 -6.24
N ASN A 20 -7.82 -9.57 -7.47
CA ASN A 20 -7.21 -8.26 -7.71
C ASN A 20 -8.07 -7.09 -7.21
N ASP A 21 -9.40 -7.25 -7.25
CA ASP A 21 -10.39 -6.20 -6.99
C ASP A 21 -11.11 -6.37 -5.64
N VAL A 22 -10.70 -7.34 -4.82
CA VAL A 22 -11.24 -7.57 -3.48
C VAL A 22 -10.11 -7.51 -2.46
N ILE A 23 -10.22 -6.56 -1.54
CA ILE A 23 -9.23 -6.33 -0.49
C ILE A 23 -9.77 -6.86 0.84
N GLU A 24 -8.97 -7.73 1.46
CA GLU A 24 -9.25 -8.23 2.80
C GLU A 24 -9.00 -7.14 3.83
N GLU A 25 -7.84 -6.47 3.73
CA GLU A 25 -7.43 -5.44 4.67
C GLU A 25 -6.70 -4.31 3.95
N PHE A 26 -7.08 -3.08 4.25
CA PHE A 26 -6.39 -1.86 3.85
C PHE A 26 -6.07 -1.02 5.08
N LYS A 27 -4.81 -0.62 5.24
CA LYS A 27 -4.34 0.13 6.40
C LYS A 27 -3.46 1.31 6.01
N ILE A 28 -3.68 2.43 6.68
CA ILE A 28 -2.85 3.63 6.60
C ILE A 28 -2.12 3.80 7.91
N ILE A 29 -0.81 4.03 7.82
CA ILE A 29 0.04 4.24 8.98
C ILE A 29 0.75 5.58 8.78
N PRO A 30 0.46 6.61 9.59
CA PRO A 30 1.24 7.85 9.60
C PRO A 30 2.70 7.55 9.94
N VAL A 31 3.63 8.11 9.16
CA VAL A 31 5.07 7.91 9.35
C VAL A 31 5.83 9.23 9.44
N THR A 32 6.84 9.24 10.29
CA THR A 32 7.81 10.32 10.49
C THR A 32 9.21 9.72 10.71
N GLY A 33 10.22 10.56 10.95
CA GLY A 33 11.57 10.10 11.29
C GLY A 33 11.55 9.21 12.54
N GLY A 34 12.09 7.99 12.42
CA GLY A 34 12.14 7.01 13.50
C GLY A 34 10.92 6.07 13.59
N SER A 35 9.89 6.26 12.76
CA SER A 35 8.79 5.30 12.65
C SER A 35 9.31 3.95 12.15
N ILE A 36 8.80 2.86 12.75
CA ILE A 36 9.04 1.48 12.31
C ILE A 36 7.69 0.91 11.88
N VAL A 37 7.61 0.39 10.65
CA VAL A 37 6.40 -0.21 10.09
C VAL A 37 6.66 -1.68 9.81
N HIS A 38 5.85 -2.56 10.40
CA HIS A 38 5.89 -3.97 10.09
C HIS A 38 5.04 -4.28 8.86
N MET A 39 5.60 -5.04 7.92
CA MET A 39 4.94 -5.46 6.69
C MET A 39 4.62 -6.95 6.77
N ASP A 40 3.35 -7.29 6.98
CA ASP A 40 2.94 -8.71 7.03
C ASP A 40 3.17 -9.41 5.69
N SER A 41 3.54 -10.69 5.74
CA SER A 41 3.71 -11.51 4.54
C SER A 41 2.44 -11.52 3.68
N GLY A 42 2.61 -11.26 2.38
CA GLY A 42 1.52 -11.20 1.40
C GLY A 42 0.80 -9.85 1.32
N SER A 43 1.17 -8.87 2.15
CA SER A 43 0.66 -7.50 2.05
C SER A 43 1.49 -6.69 1.06
N GLY A 44 0.82 -6.09 0.08
CA GLY A 44 1.42 -5.03 -0.74
C GLY A 44 1.61 -3.78 0.11
N HIS A 45 2.70 -3.06 -0.11
CA HIS A 45 2.98 -1.83 0.62
C HIS A 45 3.50 -0.73 -0.33
N LEU A 46 3.14 0.51 -0.04
CA LEU A 46 3.72 1.69 -0.69
C LEU A 46 3.76 2.85 0.29
N LEU A 47 4.63 3.82 0.02
CA LEU A 47 4.85 4.97 0.88
C LEU A 47 4.54 6.25 0.11
N VAL A 48 3.80 7.16 0.74
CA VAL A 48 3.40 8.45 0.18
C VAL A 48 4.02 9.55 1.01
N ASN A 49 4.81 10.42 0.36
CA ASN A 49 5.28 11.66 0.98
C ASN A 49 4.17 12.71 0.91
N THR A 50 3.73 13.21 2.07
CA THR A 50 2.76 14.31 2.18
C THR A 50 3.36 15.53 2.88
N GLY A 51 4.63 15.48 3.25
CA GLY A 51 5.35 16.59 3.85
C GLY A 51 6.10 17.45 2.84
N ALA A 52 6.52 18.65 3.29
CA ALA A 52 7.27 19.60 2.48
C ALA A 52 8.74 19.19 2.19
N THR A 53 9.21 18.08 2.75
CA THR A 53 10.59 17.58 2.61
C THR A 53 10.58 16.10 2.25
N PHE A 54 11.72 15.57 1.79
CA PHE A 54 11.83 14.16 1.43
C PHE A 54 11.43 13.22 2.58
N LEU A 55 10.58 12.25 2.26
CA LEU A 55 10.38 11.05 3.07
C LEU A 55 11.48 10.05 2.67
N VAL A 56 12.39 9.77 3.61
CA VAL A 56 13.52 8.86 3.42
C VAL A 56 13.26 7.61 4.25
N THR A 57 13.36 6.44 3.62
CA THR A 57 13.13 5.16 4.27
C THR A 57 14.26 4.18 4.01
N THR A 58 14.38 3.22 4.91
CA THR A 58 15.26 2.05 4.79
C THR A 58 14.38 0.82 4.98
N ASP A 59 14.58 -0.18 4.14
CA ASP A 59 13.86 -1.45 4.17
C ASP A 59 14.87 -2.57 4.48
N ASP A 60 14.50 -3.48 5.36
CA ASP A 60 15.24 -4.69 5.72
C ASP A 60 14.66 -5.96 5.06
N SER A 61 13.90 -5.78 3.97
CA SER A 61 13.33 -6.88 3.19
C SER A 61 14.39 -7.93 2.84
N PRO A 62 14.00 -9.22 2.81
CA PRO A 62 14.94 -10.30 2.56
C PRO A 62 15.58 -10.12 1.18
N VAL A 63 16.82 -9.61 1.19
CA VAL A 63 17.64 -9.47 0.00
C VAL A 63 18.34 -10.80 -0.25
N HIS A 64 18.17 -11.33 -1.46
CA HIS A 64 19.02 -12.43 -1.90
C HIS A 64 20.43 -11.86 -2.17
N PHE A 65 21.41 -12.29 -1.36
CA PHE A 65 22.82 -11.87 -1.48
C PHE A 65 23.58 -12.51 -2.66
N THR A 66 22.90 -13.33 -3.46
CA THR A 66 23.42 -13.88 -4.71
C THR A 66 23.02 -13.00 -5.89
N ALA A 67 23.88 -12.88 -6.90
CA ALA A 67 23.60 -12.14 -8.14
C ALA A 67 22.52 -12.85 -8.98
N VAL A 68 21.27 -12.75 -8.52
CA VAL A 68 20.05 -13.08 -9.22
C VAL A 68 19.24 -11.80 -9.33
N ASP A 69 18.46 -11.67 -10.39
CA ASP A 69 17.49 -10.59 -10.52
C ASP A 69 16.44 -10.76 -9.41
N THR A 70 16.65 -10.08 -8.29
CA THR A 70 15.83 -10.20 -7.08
C THR A 70 14.41 -9.71 -7.31
N ALA A 71 14.20 -8.82 -8.28
CA ALA A 71 12.88 -8.37 -8.71
C ALA A 71 12.11 -9.45 -9.50
N SER A 72 12.79 -10.48 -10.00
CA SER A 72 12.18 -11.60 -10.71
C SER A 72 11.94 -12.83 -9.83
N LEU A 73 12.25 -12.76 -8.53
CA LEU A 73 12.02 -13.87 -7.61
C LEU A 73 10.51 -14.01 -7.31
N PRO A 74 9.97 -15.24 -7.24
CA PRO A 74 8.55 -15.46 -6.94
C PRO A 74 8.14 -14.79 -5.63
N GLY A 75 7.18 -13.87 -5.70
CA GLY A 75 6.69 -13.12 -4.54
C GLY A 75 7.46 -11.83 -4.22
N HIS A 76 8.62 -11.59 -4.85
CA HIS A 76 9.29 -10.30 -4.81
C HIS A 76 8.80 -9.44 -5.98
N ALA A 77 8.37 -8.20 -5.67
CA ALA A 77 8.08 -7.16 -6.66
C ALA A 77 7.01 -7.52 -7.74
N ASP A 78 5.96 -8.26 -7.40
CA ASP A 78 4.81 -8.47 -8.31
C ASP A 78 3.91 -7.22 -8.40
N TYR A 79 4.20 -6.36 -9.37
CA TYR A 79 3.39 -5.17 -9.66
C TYR A 79 2.22 -5.43 -10.62
N SER A 80 2.01 -6.66 -11.10
CA SER A 80 1.01 -6.94 -12.15
C SER A 80 -0.41 -6.57 -11.72
N ALA A 81 -0.77 -6.93 -10.49
CA ALA A 81 -2.06 -6.59 -9.89
C ALA A 81 -2.20 -5.07 -9.71
N VAL A 82 -1.20 -4.40 -9.14
CA VAL A 82 -1.23 -2.94 -8.95
C VAL A 82 -1.36 -2.21 -10.29
N LYS A 83 -0.66 -2.65 -11.33
CA LYS A 83 -0.77 -2.10 -12.70
C LYS A 83 -2.16 -2.30 -13.28
N ALA A 84 -2.74 -3.50 -13.15
CA ALA A 84 -4.09 -3.80 -13.62
C ALA A 84 -5.15 -2.95 -12.91
N MET A 85 -4.98 -2.73 -11.60
CA MET A 85 -5.87 -1.94 -10.76
C MET A 85 -5.54 -0.44 -10.76
N ARG A 86 -4.53 -0.02 -11.52
CA ARG A 86 -4.07 1.38 -11.63
C ARG A 86 -3.73 2.04 -10.29
N GLY A 87 -3.31 1.24 -9.30
CA GLY A 87 -3.01 1.71 -7.95
C GLY A 87 -3.64 0.82 -6.86
N PHE A 88 -3.58 1.31 -5.63
CA PHE A 88 -4.22 0.69 -4.47
C PHE A 88 -5.71 1.05 -4.40
N ALA A 89 -6.43 0.47 -3.44
CA ALA A 89 -7.87 0.68 -3.24
C ALA A 89 -8.24 2.12 -2.91
N PHE A 90 -7.29 2.91 -2.40
CA PHE A 90 -7.47 4.33 -2.16
C PHE A 90 -6.25 5.11 -2.68
N TYR A 91 -6.52 6.26 -3.30
CA TYR A 91 -5.51 7.26 -3.62
C TYR A 91 -5.39 8.24 -2.46
N VAL A 92 -4.17 8.60 -2.09
CA VAL A 92 -3.90 9.73 -1.19
C VAL A 92 -3.81 10.99 -2.05
N VAL A 93 -4.66 11.97 -1.75
CA VAL A 93 -4.71 13.26 -2.46
C VAL A 93 -4.57 14.40 -1.46
N GLU A 94 -4.14 15.56 -1.95
CA GLU A 94 -4.26 16.80 -1.19
C GLU A 94 -5.64 17.42 -1.45
N HIS A 95 -6.36 17.74 -0.37
CA HIS A 95 -7.65 18.42 -0.41
C HIS A 95 -7.69 19.47 0.70
N GLU A 96 -7.97 20.72 0.34
CA GLU A 96 -7.98 21.85 1.28
C GLU A 96 -6.69 21.99 2.13
N GLY A 97 -5.54 21.65 1.54
CA GLY A 97 -4.23 21.73 2.18
C GLY A 97 -3.93 20.61 3.19
N VAL A 98 -4.79 19.59 3.27
CA VAL A 98 -4.58 18.38 4.09
C VAL A 98 -4.66 17.12 3.25
N ALA A 99 -4.05 16.03 3.71
CA ALA A 99 -4.16 14.74 3.04
C ALA A 99 -5.57 14.16 3.23
N ALA A 100 -6.10 13.54 2.17
CA ALA A 100 -7.39 12.87 2.16
C ALA A 100 -7.35 11.64 1.24
N LEU A 101 -8.40 10.81 1.31
CA LEU A 101 -8.53 9.60 0.52
C LEU A 101 -9.61 9.73 -0.54
N VAL A 102 -9.32 9.21 -1.72
CA VAL A 102 -10.29 9.00 -2.80
C VAL A 102 -10.34 7.51 -3.12
N PRO A 103 -11.53 6.87 -3.15
CA PRO A 103 -11.62 5.46 -3.50
C PRO A 103 -11.20 5.23 -4.96
N ASN A 104 -10.49 4.13 -5.20
CA ASN A 104 -10.19 3.67 -6.54
C ASN A 104 -11.36 2.82 -7.07
N PRO A 105 -12.08 3.28 -8.11
CA PRO A 105 -13.32 2.64 -8.56
C PRO A 105 -13.12 1.25 -9.19
N LEU A 106 -11.86 0.82 -9.41
CA LEU A 106 -11.58 -0.51 -9.93
C LEU A 106 -11.73 -1.59 -8.87
N TYR A 107 -11.64 -1.24 -7.58
CA TYR A 107 -11.85 -2.19 -6.48
C TYR A 107 -13.34 -2.32 -6.17
N LYS A 108 -13.82 -3.56 -6.09
CA LYS A 108 -15.23 -3.88 -5.88
C LYS A 108 -15.61 -3.96 -4.41
N GLU A 109 -14.67 -4.38 -3.58
CA GLU A 109 -14.92 -4.64 -2.16
C GLU A 109 -13.64 -4.43 -1.34
N ILE A 110 -13.78 -3.75 -0.20
CA ILE A 110 -12.76 -3.64 0.83
C ILE A 110 -13.41 -4.03 2.15
N LYS A 111 -13.00 -5.17 2.72
CA LYS A 111 -13.67 -5.75 3.89
C LYS A 111 -13.31 -5.03 5.19
N HIS A 112 -12.03 -4.70 5.36
CA HIS A 112 -11.50 -4.05 6.55
C HIS A 112 -10.64 -2.86 6.17
N THR A 113 -10.91 -1.71 6.79
CA THR A 113 -10.20 -0.46 6.57
C THR A 113 -9.76 0.16 7.90
N ASP A 114 -8.51 0.59 7.95
CA ASP A 114 -7.99 1.50 8.96
C ASP A 114 -7.36 2.70 8.24
N PHE A 115 -8.07 3.83 8.23
CA PHE A 115 -7.65 5.05 7.53
C PHE A 115 -6.78 5.98 8.39
N ALA A 116 -6.40 5.54 9.59
CA ALA A 116 -5.90 6.44 10.63
C ALA A 116 -6.85 7.65 10.76
N ASP A 117 -6.33 8.87 10.66
CA ASP A 117 -7.10 10.11 10.77
C ASP A 117 -7.45 10.74 9.40
N LEU A 118 -7.28 10.00 8.29
CA LEU A 118 -7.55 10.55 6.96
C LEU A 118 -9.04 10.51 6.60
N SER A 119 -9.55 11.65 6.16
CA SER A 119 -10.91 11.78 5.64
C SER A 119 -11.06 11.06 4.30
N LEU A 120 -12.13 10.27 4.17
CA LEU A 120 -12.57 9.72 2.90
C LEU A 120 -13.46 10.75 2.18
N LEU A 121 -13.04 11.17 0.98
CA LEU A 121 -13.84 12.04 0.14
C LEU A 121 -14.87 11.20 -0.63
N THR A 122 -16.14 11.58 -0.51
CA THR A 122 -17.18 11.16 -1.45
C THR A 122 -16.99 11.93 -2.76
N VAL A 123 -16.70 11.20 -3.84
CA VAL A 123 -16.52 11.74 -5.20
C VAL A 123 -17.68 11.35 -6.08
#